data_AF-A0A531LAA3-F1
#
_entry.id   AF-A0A531LAA3-F1
#
_cell.length_a   1.000
_cell.length_b   1.000
_cell.length_c   1.000
_cell.angle_alpha   90.00
_cell.angle_beta   90.00
_cell.angle_gamma   90.00
#
_symmetry.space_group_name_H-M   'P 1'
#
loop_
_entity.id
_entity.type
_entity.pdbx_description
1 polymer ?
#
loop_
_entity_poly.entity_id
_entity_poly.type
_entity_poly.pdbx_seq_one_letter_code
_entity_poly.pdbx_strand_id
1 'polypeptide(L)' 'LDADLSGGGMGLRSKRFSMIVDDGKVTALNVETKPGVDESGAAHILGQLSALATA' A
#
# COMPACT_ATOMS: atom_id res chain seq x y z
N LEU A 1 4.38 -3.21 -9.79
CA LEU A 1 4.04 -3.40 -8.35
C LEU A 1 3.76 -4.89 -8.12
N ASP A 2 4.59 -5.71 -8.74
CA ASP A 2 4.10 -6.95 -9.31
C ASP A 2 4.52 -8.13 -8.45
N ALA A 3 3.63 -9.10 -8.38
CA ALA A 3 3.81 -10.36 -7.72
C ALA A 3 3.41 -11.45 -8.72
N ASP A 4 4.39 -12.18 -9.23
CA ASP A 4 4.10 -13.37 -10.02
C ASP A 4 3.71 -14.50 -9.08
N LEU A 5 2.43 -14.85 -9.11
CA LEU A 5 1.84 -15.94 -8.35
C LEU A 5 1.32 -17.04 -9.28
N SER A 6 1.84 -17.11 -10.52
CA SER A 6 1.49 -18.13 -11.51
C SER A 6 1.81 -19.55 -11.03
N GLY A 7 2.86 -19.75 -10.24
CA GLY A 7 3.18 -21.04 -9.61
C GLY A 7 2.09 -21.58 -8.68
N GLY A 8 1.20 -20.70 -8.18
CA GLY A 8 0.01 -21.06 -7.40
C GLY A 8 -1.30 -20.95 -8.18
N GLY A 9 -1.25 -20.82 -9.51
CA GLY A 9 -2.44 -20.68 -10.38
C GLY A 9 -3.13 -19.30 -10.33
N MET A 10 -2.53 -18.30 -9.68
CA MET A 10 -3.14 -16.98 -9.50
C MET A 10 -2.73 -15.94 -10.55
N GLY A 11 -1.70 -16.24 -11.36
CA GLY A 11 -1.16 -15.36 -12.40
C GLY A 11 -0.39 -14.15 -11.86
N LEU A 12 -0.24 -13.12 -12.69
CA LEU A 12 0.36 -11.85 -12.30
C LEU A 12 -0.64 -11.06 -11.44
N ARG A 13 -0.20 -10.66 -10.25
CA ARG A 13 -0.99 -9.87 -9.29
C ARG A 13 -0.20 -8.65 -8.86
N SER A 14 -0.87 -7.72 -8.21
CA SER A 14 -0.18 -6.69 -7.43
C SER A 14 0.16 -7.24 -6.04
N LYS A 15 1.26 -6.78 -5.45
CA LYS A 15 1.48 -6.90 -4.00
C LYS A 15 0.32 -6.22 -3.26
N ARG A 16 0.11 -6.53 -1.98
CA ARG A 16 -0.82 -5.75 -1.16
C ARG A 16 -0.18 -4.40 -0.84
N PHE A 17 -0.92 -3.32 -1.07
CA PHE A 17 -0.44 -1.97 -0.83
C PHE A 17 -1.60 -1.03 -0.49
N SER A 18 -1.27 0.14 0.03
CA SER A 18 -2.13 1.33 0.05
C SER A 18 -1.36 2.52 -0.53
N MET A 19 -2.07 3.56 -0.92
CA MET A 19 -1.46 4.81 -1.37
C MET A 19 -2.28 6.00 -0.90
N ILE A 20 -1.58 7.11 -0.63
CA ILE A 20 -2.18 8.43 -0.50
C ILE A 20 -1.91 9.16 -1.80
N VAL A 21 -2.97 9.67 -2.41
CA VAL A 21 -2.93 10.39 -3.68
C VAL A 21 -3.52 11.76 -3.47
N ASP A 22 -2.75 12.78 -3.85
CA ASP A 22 -3.14 14.19 -3.79
C ASP A 22 -3.04 14.76 -5.21
N ASP A 23 -4.17 15.24 -5.73
CA ASP A 23 -4.32 15.75 -7.11
C ASP A 23 -3.64 14.87 -8.19
N GLY A 24 -3.91 13.57 -8.14
CA GLY A 24 -3.34 12.60 -9.09
C GLY A 24 -1.86 12.26 -8.85
N LYS A 25 -1.19 12.88 -7.88
CA LYS A 25 0.18 12.57 -7.47
C LYS A 25 0.20 11.62 -6.27
N VAL A 26 0.95 10.53 -6.38
CA VAL A 26 1.20 9.62 -5.25
C VAL A 26 2.13 10.31 -4.25
N THR A 27 1.65 10.58 -3.04
CA THR A 27 2.42 11.22 -1.95
C THR A 27 2.93 10.22 -0.93
N ALA A 28 2.25 9.08 -0.79
CA ALA A 28 2.74 7.93 -0.03
C ALA A 28 2.36 6.62 -0.75
N LEU A 29 3.25 5.64 -0.72
CA LEU A 29 3.02 4.30 -1.24
C LEU A 29 3.51 3.27 -0.21
N ASN A 30 2.58 2.55 0.40
CA ASN A 30 2.86 1.61 1.47
C ASN A 30 2.69 0.19 0.93
N VAL A 31 3.79 -0.55 0.74
CA VAL A 31 3.76 -1.90 0.17
C VAL A 31 4.10 -2.91 1.26
N GLU A 32 3.27 -3.94 1.41
CA GLU A 32 3.54 -5.00 2.38
C GLU A 32 4.83 -5.76 2.03
N THR A 33 5.68 -5.97 3.04
CA THR A 33 6.93 -6.75 2.92
C THR A 33 6.77 -8.19 3.41
N LYS A 34 5.71 -8.47 4.16
CA LYS A 34 5.37 -9.78 4.75
C LYS A 34 3.85 -10.01 4.66
N PRO A 35 3.37 -11.27 4.84
CA PRO A 35 1.94 -11.52 4.92
C PRO A 35 1.28 -10.71 6.04
N GLY A 36 0.21 -9.99 5.72
CA GLY A 36 -0.46 -9.13 6.69
C GLY A 36 -1.09 -7.89 6.05
N VAL A 37 -1.40 -6.92 6.91
CA VAL A 37 -1.99 -5.60 6.60
C VAL A 37 -1.34 -4.51 7.46
N ASP A 38 -0.06 -4.66 7.77
CA ASP A 38 0.64 -3.76 8.70
C ASP A 38 0.93 -2.40 8.04
N GLU A 39 1.47 -2.41 6.81
CA GLU A 39 1.85 -1.19 6.08
C GLU A 39 0.67 -0.55 5.34
N SER A 40 -0.24 -1.40 4.86
CA SER A 40 -1.39 -1.01 4.02
C SER A 40 -2.70 -0.85 4.79
N GLY A 41 -2.68 -1.12 6.09
CA GLY A 41 -3.86 -1.06 6.95
C GLY A 41 -4.37 0.36 7.19
N ALA A 42 -5.67 0.49 7.46
CA ALA A 42 -6.33 1.78 7.68
C ALA A 42 -5.72 2.59 8.84
N ALA A 43 -5.29 1.93 9.92
CA ALA A 43 -4.65 2.61 11.05
C ALA A 43 -3.33 3.31 10.64
N HIS A 44 -2.53 2.67 9.79
CA HIS A 44 -1.29 3.25 9.28
C HIS A 44 -1.59 4.46 8.36
N ILE A 45 -2.57 4.33 7.47
CA ILE A 45 -3.02 5.42 6.59
C ILE A 45 -3.51 6.63 7.40
N LEU A 46 -4.35 6.41 8.42
CA LEU A 46 -4.85 7.48 9.28
C LEU A 46 -3.72 8.17 10.05
N GLY A 47 -2.72 7.40 10.50
CA GLY A 47 -1.50 7.95 11.10
C GLY A 47 -0.75 8.89 10.14
N GLN A 48 -0.55 8.47 8.90
CA GLN A 48 0.10 9.29 7.87
C GLN A 48 -0.69 10.57 7.54
N LEU A 49 -2.02 10.47 7.42
CA LEU A 49 -2.87 11.64 7.15
C LEU A 49 -2.87 12.64 8.32
N SER A 50 -2.83 12.14 9.55
CA SER A 50 -2.73 13.01 10.73
C SER A 50 -1.40 13.76 10.78
N ALA A 51 -0.29 13.11 10.41
CA ALA A 51 1.02 13.74 10.34
C ALA A 51 1.10 14.79 9.22
N LEU A 52 0.47 14.51 8.06
CA LEU A 52 0.42 15.44 6.92
C LEU A 52 -0.37 16.72 7.25
N ALA A 53 -1.45 16.62 8.02
CA ALA A 53 -2.27 17.79 8.41
C ALA A 53 -1.53 18.76 9.36
N THR A 54 -0.45 18.31 9.99
CA THR A 54 0.42 19.11 10.87
C THR A 54 1.67 19.65 10.19
N ALA A 55 1.92 19.30 8.92
CA ALA A 55 3.04 19.77 8.12
C ALA A 55 2.62 20.92 7.20
#